data_AF-I4A4Y5-F1
#
_entry.id   AF-I4A4Y5-F1
#
_cell.length_a   1.000
_cell.length_b   1.000
_cell.length_c   1.000
_cell.angle_alpha   90.00
_cell.angle_beta   90.00
_cell.angle_gamma   90.00
#
_symmetry.space_group_name_H-M   'P 1'
#
loop_
_entity.id
_entity.type
_entity.pdbx_description
1 polymer ?
#
loop_
_entity_poly.entity_id
_entity_poly.type
_entity_poly.pdbx_seq_one_letter_code
_entity_poly.pdbx_strand_id
1 'polypeptide(L)'
;MMDELAANRTPVVIASEINTMKRQMEKIFLIHTIEIGRRLKEVRTMLPNGEWGQWLEVSVNYSQRTAQRFITLFDAYGEYFPLSPAGGSSQNRAMLQGGEGIQTEEGRILPNLTSVQALILLGLPKEERVEFLMEMDVEGMSTRELKQAVEQRQEALQEAGQAVTERDQARQESADLRDDLDKEKDKNARLAEERDSLKAEIHDLERVKGKLEQEIENKKASYDKLKERTGYKAIKQMEAALNEAYGKAEANKIAFLYDSLFKNFKELAYEMTRFAGKNPELHIIYKEKIQDFLHNALREKL
;
A
#
# COMPACT_ATOMS: atom_id res chain seq x y z
N MET A 1 81.05 -26.95 -36.08
CA MET A 1 80.00 -25.98 -35.72
C MET A 1 78.66 -26.19 -36.44
N MET A 2 78.60 -26.77 -37.66
CA MET A 2 77.31 -27.21 -38.24
C MET A 2 76.76 -28.51 -37.62
N ASP A 3 77.64 -29.34 -37.05
CA ASP A 3 77.30 -30.67 -36.55
C ASP A 3 76.62 -30.66 -35.16
N GLU A 4 76.94 -29.67 -34.32
CA GLU A 4 76.30 -29.47 -33.00
C GLU A 4 74.85 -28.94 -33.10
N LEU A 5 74.53 -28.19 -34.16
CA LEU A 5 73.17 -27.70 -34.42
C LEU A 5 72.26 -28.82 -34.98
N ALA A 6 72.83 -29.79 -35.70
CA ALA A 6 72.09 -30.95 -36.20
C ALA A 6 71.81 -31.98 -35.10
N ALA A 7 72.73 -32.16 -34.14
CA ALA A 7 72.58 -33.09 -33.02
C ALA A 7 71.42 -32.76 -32.06
N ASN A 8 70.98 -31.49 -32.01
CA ASN A 8 69.88 -31.02 -31.16
C ASN A 8 68.52 -30.90 -31.87
N ARG A 9 68.44 -31.21 -33.17
CA ARG A 9 67.21 -31.09 -33.97
C ARG A 9 66.31 -32.31 -33.82
N THR A 10 65.75 -32.50 -32.63
CA THR A 10 64.83 -33.61 -32.34
C THR A 10 63.40 -33.30 -32.83
N PRO A 11 62.56 -34.32 -33.10
CA PRO A 11 61.14 -34.10 -33.43
C PRO A 11 60.38 -33.25 -32.39
N VAL A 12 60.77 -33.35 -31.11
CA VAL A 12 60.19 -32.55 -30.02
C VAL A 12 60.52 -31.06 -30.16
N VAL A 13 61.78 -30.73 -30.49
CA VAL A 13 62.20 -29.35 -30.75
C VAL A 13 61.52 -28.78 -31.99
N ILE A 14 61.43 -29.56 -33.07
CA ILE A 14 60.69 -29.12 -34.27
C ILE A 14 59.20 -28.88 -33.96
N ALA A 15 58.58 -29.75 -33.14
CA ALA A 15 57.19 -29.58 -32.73
C ALA A 15 56.98 -28.30 -31.90
N SER A 16 57.90 -27.96 -30.99
CA SER A 16 57.81 -26.73 -30.19
C SER A 16 58.02 -25.47 -31.06
N GLU A 17 58.93 -25.52 -32.05
CA GLU A 17 59.11 -24.46 -33.04
C GLU A 17 57.84 -24.22 -33.86
N ILE A 18 57.24 -25.29 -34.42
CA ILE A 18 55.99 -25.22 -35.19
C ILE A 18 54.86 -24.63 -34.32
N ASN A 19 54.72 -25.08 -33.07
CA ASN A 19 53.69 -24.56 -32.17
C ASN A 19 53.92 -23.10 -31.78
N THR A 20 55.17 -22.66 -31.70
CA THR A 20 55.51 -21.24 -31.49
C THR A 20 55.11 -20.40 -32.69
N MET A 21 55.40 -20.86 -33.91
CA MET A 21 54.98 -20.17 -35.14
C MET A 21 53.45 -20.10 -35.26
N LYS A 22 52.73 -21.17 -34.90
CA LYS A 22 51.25 -21.18 -34.88
C LYS A 22 50.69 -20.10 -33.96
N ARG A 23 51.17 -20.03 -32.72
CA ARG A 23 50.72 -18.99 -31.75
C ARG A 23 51.01 -17.57 -32.24
N GLN A 24 52.18 -17.35 -32.84
CA GLN A 24 52.52 -16.05 -33.43
C GLN A 24 51.59 -15.69 -34.60
N MET A 25 51.29 -16.66 -35.47
CA MET A 25 50.35 -16.47 -36.58
C MET A 25 48.95 -16.12 -36.09
N GLU A 26 48.45 -16.80 -35.06
CA GLU A 26 47.13 -16.54 -34.47
C GLU A 26 47.06 -15.14 -33.85
N LYS A 27 48.10 -14.71 -33.14
CA LYS A 27 48.21 -13.37 -32.57
C LYS A 27 48.14 -12.28 -33.65
N ILE A 28 48.96 -12.44 -34.70
CA ILE A 28 48.99 -11.53 -35.84
C ILE A 28 47.61 -11.49 -36.53
N PHE A 29 46.99 -12.66 -36.69
CA PHE A 29 45.68 -12.78 -37.31
C PHE A 29 44.58 -12.05 -36.51
N LEU A 30 44.56 -12.16 -35.18
CA LEU A 30 43.61 -11.44 -34.34
C LEU A 30 43.79 -9.91 -34.46
N ILE A 31 45.03 -9.42 -34.40
CA ILE A 31 45.35 -7.99 -34.55
C ILE A 31 44.82 -7.46 -35.90
N HIS A 32 45.10 -8.18 -36.99
CA HIS A 32 44.61 -7.78 -38.31
C HIS A 32 43.09 -7.90 -38.43
N THR A 33 42.49 -8.92 -37.82
CA THR A 33 41.04 -9.06 -37.78
C THR A 33 40.36 -7.83 -37.18
N ILE A 34 40.91 -7.31 -36.08
CA ILE A 34 40.39 -6.13 -35.38
C ILE A 34 40.63 -4.84 -36.19
N GLU A 35 41.81 -4.67 -36.78
CA GLU A 35 42.08 -3.51 -37.64
C GLU A 35 41.20 -3.50 -38.88
N ILE A 36 40.97 -4.66 -39.52
CA ILE A 36 40.02 -4.79 -40.63
C ILE A 36 38.61 -4.43 -40.13
N GLY A 37 38.21 -4.91 -38.95
CA GLY A 37 36.94 -4.55 -38.31
C GLY A 37 36.75 -3.04 -38.16
N ARG A 38 37.80 -2.33 -37.72
CA ARG A 38 37.80 -0.86 -37.64
C ARG A 38 37.56 -0.21 -39.00
N ARG A 39 38.26 -0.66 -40.05
CA ARG A 39 38.11 -0.11 -41.41
C ARG A 39 36.76 -0.44 -42.04
N LEU A 40 36.24 -1.62 -41.78
CA LEU A 40 34.90 -2.00 -42.18
C LEU A 40 33.85 -1.13 -41.49
N LYS A 41 34.01 -0.83 -40.20
CA LYS A 41 33.13 0.08 -39.46
C LYS A 41 33.20 1.51 -40.03
N GLU A 42 34.41 1.99 -40.35
CA GLU A 42 34.65 3.29 -40.98
C GLU A 42 33.92 3.39 -42.33
N VAL A 43 34.17 2.47 -43.26
CA VAL A 43 33.54 2.47 -44.60
C VAL A 43 32.03 2.31 -44.53
N ARG A 44 31.52 1.52 -43.57
CA ARG A 44 30.07 1.35 -43.37
C ARG A 44 29.34 2.67 -43.09
N THR A 45 30.01 3.67 -42.51
CA THR A 45 29.44 5.01 -42.29
C THR A 45 29.44 5.90 -43.54
N MET A 46 30.26 5.56 -44.54
CA MET A 46 30.45 6.35 -45.77
C MET A 46 29.58 5.84 -46.93
N LEU A 47 29.11 4.59 -46.87
CA LEU A 47 28.34 3.98 -47.93
C LEU A 47 26.83 4.32 -47.85
N PRO A 48 26.17 4.54 -49.00
CA PRO A 48 24.72 4.64 -49.06
C PRO A 48 24.02 3.38 -48.53
N ASN A 49 22.79 3.55 -48.04
CA ASN A 49 21.95 2.45 -47.57
C ASN A 49 21.73 1.42 -48.70
N GLY A 50 22.01 0.15 -48.41
CA GLY A 50 21.80 -0.96 -49.35
C GLY A 50 23.04 -1.40 -50.15
N GLU A 51 24.09 -0.56 -50.23
CA GLU A 51 25.30 -0.89 -51.02
C GLU A 51 26.33 -1.73 -50.24
N TRP A 52 26.16 -1.84 -48.92
CA TRP A 52 27.10 -2.55 -48.02
C TRP A 52 27.40 -3.99 -48.46
N GLY A 53 26.37 -4.77 -48.81
CA GLY A 53 26.54 -6.18 -49.19
C GLY A 53 27.36 -6.35 -50.47
N GLN A 54 27.02 -5.59 -51.51
CA GLN A 54 27.71 -5.63 -52.80
C GLN A 54 29.14 -5.10 -52.68
N TRP A 55 29.33 -4.02 -51.91
CA TRP A 55 30.67 -3.45 -51.70
C TRP A 55 31.60 -4.46 -51.00
N LEU A 56 31.12 -5.18 -49.99
CA LEU A 56 31.89 -6.22 -49.30
C LEU A 56 32.34 -7.33 -50.23
N GLU A 57 31.45 -7.82 -51.10
CA GLU A 57 31.74 -8.91 -52.02
C GLU A 57 32.74 -8.48 -53.10
N VAL A 58 32.52 -7.31 -53.71
CA VAL A 58 33.34 -6.84 -54.84
C VAL A 58 34.69 -6.27 -54.39
N SER A 59 34.72 -5.50 -53.30
CA SER A 59 35.90 -4.70 -52.94
C SER A 59 36.88 -5.44 -52.03
N VAL A 60 36.38 -6.30 -51.15
CA VAL A 60 37.21 -6.99 -50.13
C VAL A 60 36.95 -8.49 -50.05
N ASN A 61 36.08 -9.04 -50.91
CA ASN A 61 35.73 -10.46 -50.98
C ASN A 61 35.28 -11.05 -49.62
N TYR A 62 34.43 -10.30 -48.90
CA TYR A 62 33.87 -10.75 -47.62
C TYR A 62 32.37 -10.97 -47.68
N SER A 63 31.92 -11.98 -46.93
CA SER A 63 30.51 -12.10 -46.58
C SER A 63 30.12 -11.04 -45.54
N GLN A 64 28.84 -10.65 -45.51
CA GLN A 64 28.31 -9.78 -44.45
C GLN A 64 28.56 -10.35 -43.05
N ARG A 65 28.48 -11.69 -42.88
CA ARG A 65 28.74 -12.37 -41.61
C ARG A 65 30.20 -12.21 -41.17
N THR A 66 31.15 -12.36 -42.09
CA THR A 66 32.58 -12.16 -41.80
C THR A 66 32.85 -10.71 -41.40
N ALA A 67 32.33 -9.76 -42.19
CA ALA A 67 32.49 -8.35 -41.91
C ALA A 67 31.91 -7.96 -40.53
N GLN A 68 30.71 -8.45 -40.21
CA GLN A 68 30.09 -8.20 -38.91
C GLN A 68 30.90 -8.79 -37.76
N ARG A 69 31.44 -10.01 -37.89
CA ARG A 69 32.32 -10.60 -36.85
C ARG A 69 33.54 -9.73 -36.58
N PHE A 70 34.17 -9.19 -37.63
CA PHE A 70 35.35 -8.35 -37.50
C PHE A 70 35.02 -7.00 -36.84
N ILE A 71 33.92 -6.37 -37.25
CA ILE A 71 33.41 -5.15 -36.61
C ILE A 71 33.11 -5.40 -35.13
N THR A 72 32.43 -6.50 -34.79
CA THR A 72 32.11 -6.85 -33.40
C THR A 72 33.37 -7.08 -32.56
N LEU A 73 34.40 -7.72 -33.11
CA LEU A 73 35.70 -7.85 -32.41
C LEU A 73 36.37 -6.48 -32.20
N PHE A 74 36.30 -5.59 -33.17
CA PHE A 74 36.79 -4.22 -33.02
C PHE A 74 36.03 -3.45 -31.93
N ASP A 75 34.70 -3.52 -31.92
CA ASP A 75 33.88 -2.84 -30.91
C ASP A 75 34.21 -3.32 -29.49
N ALA A 76 34.52 -4.60 -29.34
CA ALA A 76 34.72 -5.22 -28.03
C ALA A 76 36.16 -5.19 -27.51
N TYR A 77 37.16 -5.07 -28.39
CA TYR A 77 38.57 -5.13 -28.03
C TYR A 77 39.44 -4.03 -28.63
N GLY A 78 38.93 -3.19 -29.53
CA GLY A 78 39.71 -2.19 -30.28
C GLY A 78 40.48 -1.20 -29.40
N GLU A 79 39.97 -0.91 -28.20
CA GLU A 79 40.61 -0.07 -27.17
C GLU A 79 41.90 -0.69 -26.61
N TYR A 80 42.00 -2.02 -26.60
CA TYR A 80 43.18 -2.75 -26.10
C TYR A 80 44.28 -2.93 -27.15
N PHE A 81 44.02 -2.53 -28.39
CA PHE A 81 45.03 -2.54 -29.45
C PHE A 81 45.53 -1.11 -29.67
N PRO A 82 46.85 -0.86 -29.61
CA PRO A 82 47.41 0.43 -29.99
C PRO A 82 47.30 0.57 -31.52
N LEU A 83 46.10 0.94 -31.99
CA LEU A 83 45.83 1.19 -33.40
C LEU A 83 46.41 2.56 -33.77
N SER A 84 47.04 2.66 -34.95
CA SER A 84 47.53 3.95 -35.44
C SER A 84 46.37 4.95 -35.59
N PRO A 85 46.60 6.25 -35.35
CA PRO A 85 45.61 7.29 -35.59
C PRO A 85 45.01 7.18 -37.00
N ALA A 86 43.72 7.51 -37.13
CA ALA A 86 43.03 7.51 -38.42
C ALA A 86 43.80 8.38 -39.44
N GLY A 87 44.25 7.77 -40.53
CA GLY A 87 45.05 8.41 -41.59
C GLY A 87 46.55 8.08 -41.59
N GLY A 88 47.09 7.40 -40.57
CA GLY A 88 48.47 6.89 -40.60
C GLY A 88 48.58 5.60 -41.41
N SER A 89 49.61 5.47 -42.26
CA SER A 89 49.94 4.19 -42.90
C SER A 89 50.21 3.14 -41.82
N SER A 90 49.44 2.05 -41.80
CA SER A 90 49.61 0.94 -40.83
C SER A 90 50.86 0.08 -41.09
N GLN A 91 51.70 0.50 -42.04
CA GLN A 91 52.91 -0.19 -42.38
C GLN A 91 53.87 -0.09 -41.18
N ASN A 92 53.99 -1.22 -40.49
CA ASN A 92 55.02 -1.50 -39.50
C ASN A 92 54.83 -0.87 -38.11
N ARG A 93 53.79 -1.25 -37.36
CA ARG A 93 53.91 -1.25 -35.88
C ARG A 93 53.59 -2.61 -35.24
N ALA A 94 52.62 -3.35 -35.78
CA ALA A 94 52.37 -4.74 -35.39
C ALA A 94 53.58 -5.67 -35.67
N MET A 95 54.42 -5.33 -36.64
CA MET A 95 55.68 -6.02 -36.96
C MET A 95 56.89 -5.53 -36.13
N LEU A 96 56.81 -4.36 -35.48
CA LEU A 96 57.94 -3.74 -34.75
C LEU A 96 57.94 -4.03 -33.24
N GLN A 97 56.78 -4.35 -32.65
CA GLN A 97 56.71 -4.88 -31.29
C GLN A 97 56.78 -6.40 -31.32
N GLY A 98 58.00 -6.91 -31.41
CA GLY A 98 58.27 -8.26 -30.96
C GLY A 98 57.92 -8.38 -29.47
N GLY A 99 56.89 -9.15 -29.15
CA GLY A 99 56.91 -9.97 -27.94
C GLY A 99 55.94 -9.66 -26.80
N GLU A 100 55.32 -8.49 -26.70
CA GLU A 100 54.41 -8.24 -25.57
C GLU A 100 52.95 -8.40 -26.00
N GLY A 101 52.14 -9.08 -25.18
CA GLY A 101 50.73 -9.37 -25.46
C GLY A 101 49.86 -8.11 -25.54
N ILE A 102 48.55 -8.28 -25.52
CA ILE A 102 47.61 -7.16 -25.63
C ILE A 102 47.65 -6.36 -24.32
N GLN A 103 47.93 -5.06 -24.34
CA GLN A 103 47.98 -4.24 -23.12
C GLN A 103 46.61 -3.59 -22.86
N THR A 104 46.04 -3.80 -21.68
CA THR A 104 44.81 -3.10 -21.24
C THR A 104 45.11 -1.67 -20.82
N GLU A 105 44.07 -0.84 -20.66
CA GLU A 105 44.17 0.54 -20.15
C GLU A 105 44.88 0.64 -18.78
N GLU A 106 44.86 -0.46 -18.03
CA GLU A 106 45.50 -0.60 -16.72
C GLU A 106 46.94 -1.13 -16.79
N GLY A 107 47.52 -1.24 -18.00
CA GLY A 107 48.89 -1.74 -18.23
C GLY A 107 49.03 -3.26 -18.10
N ARG A 108 47.93 -4.02 -18.12
CA ARG A 108 47.95 -5.50 -17.98
C ARG A 108 48.07 -6.17 -19.33
N ILE A 109 48.83 -7.26 -19.41
CA ILE A 109 48.97 -8.04 -20.64
C ILE A 109 47.88 -9.13 -20.68
N LEU A 110 46.90 -9.03 -21.58
CA LEU A 110 45.93 -10.10 -21.82
C LEU A 110 46.62 -11.31 -22.46
N PRO A 111 46.16 -12.54 -22.16
CA PRO A 111 46.68 -13.76 -22.75
C PRO A 111 46.59 -13.75 -24.29
N ASN A 112 47.38 -14.58 -24.97
CA ASN A 112 47.30 -14.69 -26.42
C ASN A 112 45.97 -15.36 -26.80
N LEU A 113 45.08 -14.59 -27.40
CA LEU A 113 43.78 -15.09 -27.86
C LEU A 113 43.81 -15.36 -29.36
N THR A 114 43.16 -16.46 -29.76
CA THR A 114 42.75 -16.65 -31.15
C THR A 114 41.48 -15.84 -31.45
N SER A 115 41.23 -15.53 -32.73
CA SER A 115 39.99 -14.84 -33.13
C SER A 115 38.72 -15.60 -32.76
N VAL A 116 38.78 -16.92 -32.60
CA VAL A 116 37.64 -17.73 -32.17
C VAL A 116 37.43 -17.58 -30.66
N GLN A 117 38.49 -17.66 -29.85
CA GLN A 117 38.40 -17.46 -28.40
C GLN A 117 37.91 -16.04 -28.07
N ALA A 118 38.45 -15.03 -28.73
CA ALA A 118 38.02 -13.63 -28.56
C ALA A 118 36.52 -13.44 -28.83
N LEU A 119 35.97 -14.13 -29.84
CA LEU A 119 34.54 -14.11 -30.14
C LEU A 119 33.70 -14.85 -29.09
N ILE A 120 34.18 -15.98 -28.57
CA ILE A 120 33.45 -16.75 -27.55
C ILE A 120 33.33 -15.94 -26.26
N LEU A 121 34.40 -15.26 -25.86
CA LEU A 121 34.43 -14.42 -24.67
C LEU A 121 33.40 -13.29 -24.71
N LEU A 122 32.93 -12.86 -25.89
CA LEU A 122 31.86 -11.86 -26.01
C LEU A 122 30.51 -12.32 -25.45
N GLY A 123 30.38 -13.59 -25.08
CA GLY A 123 29.27 -14.08 -24.28
C GLY A 123 29.23 -13.48 -22.86
N LEU A 124 30.35 -12.93 -22.38
CA LEU A 124 30.45 -12.28 -21.07
C LEU A 124 30.45 -10.73 -21.18
N PRO A 125 29.94 -10.01 -20.17
CA PRO A 125 30.08 -8.56 -20.03
C PRO A 125 31.54 -8.07 -20.11
N LYS A 126 31.77 -6.80 -20.46
CA LYS A 126 33.14 -6.24 -20.62
C LYS A 126 33.97 -6.42 -19.36
N GLU A 127 33.36 -6.18 -18.21
CA GLU A 127 33.95 -6.24 -16.88
C GLU A 127 34.35 -7.68 -16.53
N GLU A 128 33.42 -8.61 -16.69
CA GLU A 128 33.61 -10.04 -16.43
C GLU A 128 34.61 -10.70 -17.38
N ARG A 129 34.71 -10.25 -18.63
CA ARG A 129 35.70 -10.76 -19.59
C ARG A 129 37.13 -10.59 -19.08
N VAL A 130 37.45 -9.44 -18.47
CA VAL A 130 38.80 -9.16 -17.96
C VAL A 130 39.11 -10.07 -16.78
N GLU A 131 38.18 -10.20 -15.83
CA GLU A 131 38.34 -11.08 -14.67
C GLU A 131 38.46 -12.55 -15.09
N PHE A 132 37.60 -13.01 -16.00
CA PHE A 132 37.67 -14.36 -16.56
C PHE A 132 39.04 -14.66 -17.20
N LEU A 133 39.61 -13.70 -17.94
CA LEU A 133 40.93 -13.82 -18.56
C LEU A 133 42.09 -13.83 -17.55
N MET A 134 41.86 -13.34 -16.33
CA MET A 134 42.85 -13.38 -15.24
C MET A 134 42.82 -14.70 -14.47
N GLU A 135 41.62 -15.28 -14.31
CA GLU A 135 41.43 -16.50 -13.54
C GLU A 135 41.68 -17.77 -14.35
N MET A 136 41.42 -17.73 -15.66
CA MET A 136 41.42 -18.91 -16.52
C MET A 136 42.57 -18.89 -17.54
N ASP A 137 43.23 -20.03 -17.72
CA ASP A 137 44.22 -20.23 -18.80
C ASP A 137 43.53 -20.40 -20.16
N VAL A 138 43.04 -19.29 -20.70
CA VAL A 138 42.32 -19.30 -21.98
C VAL A 138 43.22 -19.68 -23.15
N GLU A 139 44.54 -19.42 -23.08
CA GLU A 139 45.49 -19.78 -24.15
C GLU A 139 45.57 -21.31 -24.32
N GLY A 140 45.54 -22.07 -23.22
CA GLY A 140 45.56 -23.53 -23.23
C GLY A 140 44.22 -24.20 -23.55
N MET A 141 43.10 -23.49 -23.49
CA MET A 141 41.76 -24.07 -23.62
C MET A 141 41.38 -24.37 -25.07
N SER A 142 40.79 -25.56 -25.28
CA SER A 142 40.10 -25.84 -26.54
C SER A 142 38.87 -24.95 -26.70
N THR A 143 38.45 -24.76 -27.95
CA THR A 143 37.24 -24.00 -28.28
C THR A 143 35.99 -24.55 -27.58
N ARG A 144 35.92 -25.86 -27.33
CA ARG A 144 34.79 -26.48 -26.64
C ARG A 144 34.82 -26.19 -25.15
N GLU A 145 35.97 -26.33 -24.51
CA GLU A 145 36.16 -26.03 -23.08
C GLU A 145 35.88 -24.55 -22.80
N LEU A 146 36.40 -23.64 -23.63
CA LEU A 146 36.15 -22.21 -23.46
C LEU A 146 34.66 -21.86 -23.58
N LYS A 147 33.94 -22.45 -24.55
CA LYS A 147 32.49 -22.24 -24.67
C LYS A 147 31.75 -22.68 -23.43
N GLN A 148 32.07 -23.86 -22.91
CA GLN A 148 31.45 -24.40 -21.71
C GLN A 148 31.77 -23.55 -20.48
N ALA A 149 33.02 -23.08 -20.33
CA ALA A 149 33.41 -22.23 -19.22
C ALA A 149 32.71 -20.86 -19.25
N VAL A 150 32.57 -20.26 -20.44
CA VAL A 150 31.81 -19.00 -20.62
C VAL A 150 30.33 -19.21 -20.32
N GLU A 151 29.74 -20.31 -20.77
CA GLU A 151 28.34 -20.64 -20.49
C GLU A 151 28.09 -20.81 -18.98
N GLN A 152 28.95 -21.57 -18.29
CA GLN A 152 28.88 -21.74 -16.84
C GLN A 152 29.05 -20.42 -16.08
N ARG A 153 29.97 -19.55 -16.50
CA ARG A 153 30.15 -18.22 -15.89
C ARG A 153 28.92 -17.36 -16.12
N GLN A 154 28.30 -17.42 -17.30
CA GLN A 154 27.09 -16.67 -17.62
C GLN A 154 25.89 -17.14 -16.80
N GLU A 155 25.72 -18.46 -16.63
CA GLU A 155 24.70 -19.05 -15.75
C GLU A 155 24.92 -18.60 -14.30
N ALA A 156 26.16 -18.69 -13.80
CA ALA A 156 26.50 -18.26 -12.45
C ALA A 156 26.21 -16.77 -12.20
N LEU A 157 26.48 -15.90 -13.18
CA LEU A 157 26.15 -14.47 -13.08
C LEU A 157 24.65 -14.23 -13.07
N GLN A 158 23.88 -14.99 -13.84
CA GLN A 158 22.42 -14.91 -13.84
C GLN A 158 21.83 -15.37 -12.50
N GLU A 159 22.28 -16.51 -11.99
CA GLU A 159 21.86 -17.04 -10.68
C GLU A 159 22.22 -16.08 -9.54
N ALA A 160 23.44 -15.53 -9.56
CA ALA A 160 23.87 -14.53 -8.57
C ALA A 160 23.01 -13.27 -8.64
N GLY A 161 22.69 -12.78 -9.85
CA GLY A 161 21.82 -11.62 -10.03
C GLY A 161 20.38 -11.86 -9.54
N GLN A 162 19.83 -13.05 -9.79
CA GLN A 162 18.52 -13.46 -9.28
C GLN A 162 18.53 -13.55 -7.75
N ALA A 163 19.54 -14.19 -7.17
CA ALA A 163 19.68 -14.31 -5.73
C ALA A 163 19.81 -12.95 -5.03
N VAL A 164 20.51 -11.98 -5.63
CA VAL A 164 20.58 -10.61 -5.12
C VAL A 164 19.20 -9.95 -5.15
N THR A 165 18.47 -10.08 -6.25
CA THR A 165 17.12 -9.52 -6.42
C THR A 165 16.13 -10.10 -5.40
N GLU A 166 16.10 -11.44 -5.26
CA GLU A 166 15.25 -12.14 -4.30
C GLU A 166 15.59 -11.74 -2.86
N ARG A 167 16.89 -11.66 -2.53
CA ARG A 167 17.35 -11.22 -1.21
C ARG A 167 16.89 -9.80 -0.91
N ASP A 168 17.01 -8.89 -1.87
CA ASP A 168 16.65 -7.50 -1.66
C ASP A 168 15.12 -7.33 -1.57
N GLN A 169 14.34 -8.11 -2.32
CA GLN A 169 12.88 -8.21 -2.14
C GLN A 169 12.51 -8.74 -0.74
N ALA A 170 13.11 -9.85 -0.32
CA ALA A 170 12.86 -10.43 1.01
C ALA A 170 13.23 -9.47 2.15
N ARG A 171 14.29 -8.66 1.97
CA ARG A 171 14.67 -7.61 2.93
C ARG A 171 13.63 -6.50 2.99
N GLN A 172 13.11 -6.07 1.85
CA GLN A 172 12.06 -5.05 1.80
C GLN A 172 10.78 -5.54 2.47
N GLU A 173 10.31 -6.74 2.11
CA GLU A 173 9.13 -7.35 2.74
C GLU A 173 9.30 -7.51 4.25
N SER A 174 10.48 -7.95 4.70
CA SER A 174 10.76 -8.05 6.13
C SER A 174 10.81 -6.69 6.84
N ALA A 175 11.19 -5.61 6.15
CA ALA A 175 11.18 -4.27 6.71
C ALA A 175 9.73 -3.75 6.83
N ASP A 176 8.91 -3.96 5.80
CA ASP A 176 7.50 -3.56 5.78
C ASP A 176 6.70 -4.30 6.86
N LEU A 177 6.90 -5.63 6.99
CA LEU A 177 6.28 -6.43 8.06
C LEU A 177 6.68 -5.95 9.45
N ARG A 178 7.91 -5.45 9.61
CA ARG A 178 8.39 -4.93 10.90
C ARG A 178 7.73 -3.60 11.25
N ASP A 179 7.58 -2.71 10.27
CA ASP A 179 6.86 -1.45 10.43
C ASP A 179 5.39 -1.69 10.81
N ASP A 180 4.72 -2.62 10.14
CA ASP A 180 3.34 -2.99 10.47
C ASP A 180 3.21 -3.62 11.86
N LEU A 181 4.16 -4.48 12.24
CA LEU A 181 4.20 -5.05 13.59
C LEU A 181 4.35 -3.97 14.67
N ASP A 182 5.18 -2.95 14.44
CA ASP A 182 5.38 -1.87 15.40
C ASP A 182 4.14 -0.95 15.47
N LYS A 183 3.45 -0.68 14.35
CA LYS A 183 2.14 0.00 14.37
C LYS A 183 1.09 -0.77 15.16
N GLU A 184 1.02 -2.09 15.00
CA GLU A 184 0.07 -2.93 15.74
C GLU A 184 0.41 -3.00 17.24
N LYS A 185 1.70 -2.99 17.61
CA LYS A 185 2.10 -2.84 19.02
C LYS A 185 1.63 -1.51 19.60
N ASP A 186 1.82 -0.41 18.88
CA ASP A 186 1.38 0.91 19.32
C ASP A 186 -0.14 1.00 19.49
N LYS A 187 -0.90 0.43 18.54
CA LYS A 187 -2.37 0.32 18.66
C LYS A 187 -2.76 -0.50 19.89
N ASN A 188 -2.12 -1.64 20.11
CA ASN A 188 -2.39 -2.48 21.27
C ASN A 188 -2.06 -1.78 22.59
N ALA A 189 -0.97 -1.00 22.64
CA ALA A 189 -0.64 -0.18 23.81
C ALA A 189 -1.75 0.85 24.11
N ARG A 190 -2.22 1.58 23.09
CA ARG A 190 -3.33 2.55 23.24
C ARG A 190 -4.63 1.89 23.69
N LEU A 191 -4.99 0.74 23.11
CA LEU A 191 -6.18 -0.01 23.52
C LEU A 191 -6.05 -0.53 24.96
N ALA A 192 -4.85 -0.90 25.39
CA ALA A 192 -4.60 -1.30 26.78
C ALA A 192 -4.79 -0.13 27.75
N GLU A 193 -4.28 1.07 27.40
CA GLU A 193 -4.49 2.30 28.18
C GLU A 193 -5.98 2.68 28.24
N GLU A 194 -6.69 2.65 27.11
CA GLU A 194 -8.13 2.95 27.06
C GLU A 194 -8.94 1.96 27.91
N ARG A 195 -8.63 0.66 27.81
CA ARG A 195 -9.23 -0.38 28.66
C ARG A 195 -9.02 -0.08 30.14
N ASP A 196 -7.83 0.33 30.54
CA ASP A 196 -7.52 0.60 31.94
C ASP A 196 -8.20 1.88 32.44
N SER A 197 -8.33 2.90 31.59
CA SER A 197 -9.13 4.11 31.87
C SER A 197 -10.61 3.77 32.05
N LEU A 198 -11.20 3.00 31.13
CA LEU A 198 -12.60 2.58 31.21
C LEU A 198 -12.87 1.72 32.46
N LYS A 199 -11.93 0.85 32.84
CA LYS A 199 -12.03 0.10 34.10
C LYS A 199 -12.06 1.01 35.32
N ALA A 200 -11.22 2.05 35.35
CA ALA A 200 -11.22 3.02 36.44
C ALA A 200 -12.55 3.79 36.50
N GLU A 201 -13.07 4.22 35.36
CA GLU A 201 -14.36 4.90 35.26
C GLU A 201 -15.53 4.02 35.72
N ILE A 202 -15.55 2.74 35.32
CA ILE A 202 -16.55 1.76 35.78
C ILE A 202 -16.52 1.66 37.32
N HIS A 203 -15.32 1.52 37.90
CA HIS A 203 -15.18 1.43 39.36
C HIS A 203 -15.69 2.71 40.07
N ASP A 204 -15.42 3.88 39.51
CA ASP A 204 -15.95 5.14 40.05
C ASP A 204 -17.48 5.26 39.92
N LEU A 205 -18.04 4.85 38.78
CA LEU A 205 -19.48 4.79 38.56
C LEU A 205 -20.17 3.83 39.52
N GLU A 206 -19.60 2.65 39.77
CA GLU A 206 -20.10 1.69 40.76
C GLU A 206 -20.11 2.29 42.17
N ARG A 207 -19.04 3.01 42.54
CA ARG A 207 -18.97 3.73 43.82
C ARG A 207 -20.03 4.82 43.94
N VAL A 208 -20.26 5.60 42.89
CA VAL A 208 -21.31 6.65 42.88
C VAL A 208 -22.69 6.01 42.94
N LYS A 209 -22.95 4.96 42.16
CA LYS A 209 -24.20 4.21 42.17
C LYS A 209 -24.52 3.71 43.58
N GLY A 210 -23.57 3.08 44.27
CA GLY A 210 -23.76 2.62 45.64
C GLY A 210 -24.12 3.74 46.62
N LYS A 211 -23.50 4.92 46.50
CA LYS A 211 -23.85 6.09 47.32
C LYS A 211 -25.28 6.58 47.05
N LEU A 212 -25.68 6.65 45.78
CA LEU A 212 -27.02 7.07 45.39
C LEU A 212 -28.08 6.08 45.87
N GLU A 213 -27.83 4.78 45.74
CA GLU A 213 -28.71 3.73 46.27
C GLU A 213 -28.89 3.88 47.78
N GLN A 214 -27.81 4.13 48.51
CA GLN A 214 -27.87 4.36 49.96
C GLN A 214 -28.62 5.66 50.31
N GLU A 215 -28.46 6.73 49.53
CA GLU A 215 -29.20 7.98 49.74
C GLU A 215 -30.70 7.81 49.46
N ILE A 216 -31.06 7.06 48.42
CA ILE A 216 -32.44 6.70 48.10
C ILE A 216 -33.06 5.91 49.25
N GLU A 217 -32.35 4.91 49.77
CA GLU A 217 -32.84 4.10 50.89
C GLU A 217 -33.01 4.94 52.17
N ASN A 218 -32.05 5.81 52.48
CA ASN A 218 -32.15 6.75 53.60
C ASN A 218 -33.33 7.73 53.45
N LYS A 219 -33.54 8.30 52.25
CA LYS A 219 -34.68 9.19 51.98
C LYS A 219 -36.01 8.45 52.08
N LYS A 220 -36.11 7.23 51.56
CA LYS A 220 -37.31 6.38 51.72
C LYS A 220 -37.60 6.11 53.20
N ALA A 221 -36.61 5.67 53.97
CA ALA A 221 -36.77 5.43 55.40
C ALA A 221 -37.18 6.71 56.16
N SER A 222 -36.60 7.87 55.80
CA SER A 222 -36.99 9.16 56.39
C SER A 222 -38.42 9.55 56.03
N TYR A 223 -38.83 9.32 54.79
CA TYR A 223 -40.18 9.58 54.30
C TYR A 223 -41.23 8.71 55.01
N ASP A 224 -40.93 7.42 55.18
CA ASP A 224 -41.81 6.50 55.91
C ASP A 224 -41.91 6.89 57.39
N LYS A 225 -40.79 7.25 58.04
CA LYS A 225 -40.80 7.79 59.40
C LYS A 225 -41.64 9.06 59.51
N LEU A 226 -41.59 9.96 58.52
CA LEU A 226 -42.38 11.18 58.51
C LEU A 226 -43.88 10.88 58.39
N LYS A 227 -44.27 9.92 57.54
CA LYS A 227 -45.66 9.45 57.41
C LYS A 227 -46.22 8.89 58.71
N GLU A 228 -45.36 8.22 59.49
CA GLU A 228 -45.75 7.64 60.77
C GLU A 228 -45.91 8.67 61.90
N ARG A 229 -45.37 9.88 61.76
CA ARG A 229 -45.52 10.93 62.77
C ARG A 229 -46.98 11.33 62.95
N THR A 230 -47.39 11.47 64.21
CA THR A 230 -48.73 11.91 64.63
C THR A 230 -49.16 13.22 63.97
N GLY A 231 -48.25 14.19 63.82
CA GLY A 231 -48.53 15.45 63.14
C GLY A 231 -48.91 15.29 61.65
N TYR A 232 -48.21 14.41 60.92
CA TYR A 232 -48.52 14.16 59.50
C TYR A 232 -49.89 13.48 59.35
N LYS A 233 -50.16 12.45 60.17
CA LYS A 233 -51.46 11.76 60.18
C LYS A 233 -52.59 12.72 60.54
N ALA A 234 -52.39 13.58 61.54
CA ALA A 234 -53.36 14.59 61.94
C ALA A 234 -53.63 15.61 60.82
N ILE A 235 -52.59 16.13 60.15
CA ILE A 235 -52.76 17.04 59.02
C ILE A 235 -53.54 16.36 57.88
N LYS A 236 -53.20 15.12 57.53
CA LYS A 236 -53.89 14.37 56.47
C LYS A 236 -55.36 14.09 56.81
N GLN A 237 -55.65 13.78 58.08
CA GLN A 237 -57.03 13.63 58.56
C GLN A 237 -57.79 14.95 58.53
N MET A 238 -57.13 16.05 58.90
CA MET A 238 -57.71 17.39 58.88
C MET A 238 -58.00 17.86 57.45
N GLU A 239 -57.11 17.56 56.50
CA GLU A 239 -57.31 17.82 55.06
C GLU A 239 -58.52 17.05 54.52
N ALA A 240 -58.63 15.76 54.85
CA ALA A 240 -59.80 14.95 54.48
C ALA A 240 -61.09 15.51 55.09
N ALA A 241 -61.06 15.88 56.37
CA ALA A 241 -62.21 16.46 57.06
C ALA A 241 -62.59 17.84 56.50
N LEU A 242 -61.62 18.66 56.10
CA LEU A 242 -61.84 19.96 55.48
C LEU A 242 -62.49 19.79 54.09
N ASN A 243 -61.98 18.87 53.27
CA ASN A 243 -62.57 18.56 51.97
C ASN A 243 -63.99 18.05 52.11
N GLU A 244 -64.25 17.19 53.09
CA GLU A 244 -65.60 16.69 53.39
C GLU A 244 -66.52 17.83 53.88
N ALA A 245 -66.04 18.69 54.77
CA ALA A 245 -66.81 19.83 55.27
C ALA A 245 -67.11 20.84 54.16
N TYR A 246 -66.15 21.11 53.28
CA TYR A 246 -66.33 21.97 52.11
C TYR A 246 -67.38 21.38 51.17
N GLY A 247 -67.26 20.09 50.83
CA GLY A 247 -68.25 19.37 50.04
C GLY A 247 -69.65 19.39 50.67
N LYS A 248 -69.76 19.21 51.99
CA LYS A 248 -71.04 19.31 52.72
C LYS A 248 -71.61 20.73 52.71
N ALA A 249 -70.78 21.76 52.87
CA ALA A 249 -71.23 23.14 52.84
C ALA A 249 -71.76 23.52 51.45
N GLU A 250 -71.07 23.08 50.40
CA GLU A 250 -71.50 23.29 49.01
C GLU A 250 -72.79 22.52 48.70
N ALA A 251 -72.89 21.26 49.15
CA ALA A 251 -74.13 20.47 49.05
C ALA A 251 -75.31 21.10 49.82
N ASN A 252 -75.08 21.62 51.03
CA ASN A 252 -76.11 22.32 51.81
C ASN A 252 -76.57 23.60 51.12
N LYS A 253 -75.65 24.34 50.49
CA LYS A 253 -76.00 25.53 49.70
C LYS A 253 -76.87 25.14 48.50
N ILE A 254 -76.53 24.07 47.80
CA ILE A 254 -77.35 23.52 46.70
C ILE A 254 -78.73 23.10 47.22
N ALA A 255 -78.81 22.38 48.33
CA ALA A 255 -80.07 21.95 48.93
C ALA A 255 -80.97 23.13 49.33
N PHE A 256 -80.41 24.18 49.91
CA PHE A 256 -81.14 25.40 50.24
C PHE A 256 -81.71 26.10 48.99
N LEU A 257 -80.89 26.24 47.94
CA LEU A 257 -81.33 26.83 46.66
C LEU A 257 -82.44 26.00 46.02
N TYR A 258 -82.32 24.67 46.07
CA TYR A 258 -83.36 23.74 45.61
C TYR A 258 -84.67 23.93 46.39
N ASP A 259 -84.63 23.91 47.72
CA ASP A 259 -85.83 24.06 48.56
C ASP A 259 -86.50 25.42 48.35
N SER A 260 -85.71 26.49 48.19
CA SER A 260 -86.22 27.83 47.91
C SER A 260 -86.90 27.88 46.53
N LEU A 261 -86.27 27.32 45.50
CA LEU A 261 -86.85 27.23 44.16
C LEU A 261 -88.16 26.44 44.18
N PHE A 262 -88.17 25.29 44.87
CA PHE A 262 -89.35 24.45 44.99
C PHE A 262 -90.51 25.17 45.68
N LYS A 263 -90.26 25.88 46.79
CA LYS A 263 -91.28 26.68 47.50
C LYS A 263 -91.85 27.80 46.63
N ASN A 264 -90.98 28.59 46.01
CA ASN A 264 -91.39 29.69 45.13
C ASN A 264 -92.18 29.18 43.93
N PHE A 265 -91.77 28.05 43.36
CA PHE A 265 -92.50 27.42 42.26
C PHE A 265 -93.89 26.94 42.70
N LYS A 266 -94.01 26.36 43.89
CA LYS A 266 -95.31 25.94 44.44
C LYS A 266 -96.26 27.13 44.66
N GLU A 267 -95.74 28.25 45.16
CA GLU A 267 -96.50 29.48 45.35
C GLU A 267 -96.92 30.09 44.00
N LEU A 268 -96.00 30.14 43.03
CA LEU A 268 -96.29 30.56 41.66
C LEU A 268 -97.41 29.69 41.04
N ALA A 269 -97.33 28.37 41.20
CA ALA A 269 -98.36 27.45 40.70
C ALA A 269 -99.73 27.70 41.36
N TYR A 270 -99.75 28.00 42.66
CA TYR A 270 -100.97 28.34 43.39
C TYR A 270 -101.60 29.64 42.86
N GLU A 271 -100.82 30.71 42.73
CA GLU A 271 -101.31 32.00 42.21
C GLU A 271 -101.74 31.89 40.75
N MET A 272 -101.01 31.12 39.92
CA MET A 272 -101.40 30.84 38.53
C MET A 272 -102.77 30.15 38.47
N THR A 273 -103.03 29.18 39.34
CA THR A 273 -104.31 28.47 39.42
C THR A 273 -105.44 29.41 39.84
N ARG A 274 -105.19 30.30 40.81
CA ARG A 274 -106.16 31.31 41.26
C ARG A 274 -106.44 32.37 40.19
N PHE A 275 -105.42 32.75 39.42
CA PHE A 275 -105.52 33.76 38.36
C PHE A 275 -106.27 33.23 37.12
N ALA A 276 -106.22 31.92 36.86
CA ALA A 276 -106.90 31.29 35.72
C ALA A 276 -108.40 31.61 35.65
N GLY A 277 -109.09 31.72 36.79
CA GLY A 277 -110.51 32.08 36.85
C GLY A 277 -110.82 33.59 36.77
N LYS A 278 -109.80 34.45 36.91
CA LYS A 278 -109.94 35.91 36.91
C LYS A 278 -109.63 36.56 35.56
N ASN A 279 -108.62 36.04 34.84
CA ASN A 279 -108.25 36.56 33.52
C ASN A 279 -107.63 35.44 32.66
N PRO A 280 -108.45 34.73 31.86
CA PRO A 280 -108.02 33.54 31.11
C PRO A 280 -106.97 33.84 30.04
N GLU A 281 -107.08 34.98 29.33
CA GLU A 281 -106.14 35.34 28.26
C GLU A 281 -104.73 35.61 28.80
N LEU A 282 -104.63 36.42 29.87
CA LEU A 282 -103.33 36.68 30.51
C LEU A 282 -102.75 35.44 31.18
N HIS A 283 -103.59 34.52 31.68
CA HIS A 283 -103.13 33.26 32.27
C HIS A 283 -102.40 32.38 31.25
N ILE A 284 -102.91 32.28 30.01
CA ILE A 284 -102.26 31.52 28.93
C ILE A 284 -100.86 32.08 28.63
N ILE A 285 -100.72 33.41 28.54
CA ILE A 285 -99.44 34.08 28.25
C ILE A 285 -98.41 33.80 29.35
N TYR A 286 -98.78 33.92 30.63
CA TYR A 286 -97.85 33.63 31.72
C TYR A 286 -97.52 32.14 31.83
N LYS A 287 -98.47 31.26 31.49
CA LYS A 287 -98.22 29.81 31.43
C LYS A 287 -97.18 29.47 30.35
N GLU A 288 -97.29 30.04 29.16
CA GLU A 288 -96.30 29.88 28.08
C GLU A 288 -94.93 30.39 28.52
N LYS A 289 -94.86 31.59 29.12
CA LYS A 289 -93.59 32.13 29.65
C LYS A 289 -92.93 31.24 30.70
N ILE A 290 -93.71 30.64 31.60
CA ILE A 290 -93.18 29.69 32.60
C ILE A 290 -92.70 28.41 31.92
N GLN A 291 -93.44 27.89 30.94
CA GLN A 291 -93.04 26.70 30.18
C GLN A 291 -91.74 26.93 29.40
N ASP A 292 -91.60 28.08 28.75
CA ASP A 292 -90.37 28.46 28.04
C ASP A 292 -89.19 28.61 29.01
N PHE A 293 -89.40 29.24 30.17
CA PHE A 293 -88.38 29.34 31.21
C PHE A 293 -87.91 27.96 31.69
N LEU A 294 -88.84 27.04 31.99
CA LEU A 294 -88.51 25.69 32.44
C LEU A 294 -87.81 24.87 31.34
N HIS A 295 -88.27 24.99 30.09
CA HIS A 295 -87.68 24.29 28.96
C HIS A 295 -86.25 24.76 28.67
N ASN A 296 -86.02 26.08 28.72
CA ASN A 296 -84.69 26.66 28.55
C ASN A 296 -83.76 26.32 29.72
N ALA A 297 -84.25 26.39 30.97
CA ALA A 297 -83.46 26.05 32.15
C ALA A 297 -82.97 24.59 32.15
N LEU A 298 -83.79 23.65 31.68
CA LEU A 298 -83.40 22.23 31.52
C LEU A 298 -82.41 22.01 30.38
N ARG A 299 -82.31 22.93 29.41
CA ARG A 299 -81.40 22.84 28.26
C ARG A 299 -80.02 23.42 28.57
N GLU A 300 -79.93 24.41 29.47
CA GLU A 300 -78.71 25.14 29.82
C GLU A 300 -77.89 24.53 30.97
N LYS A 301 -78.18 23.28 31.37
CA LYS A 301 -77.50 22.50 32.42
C LYS A 301 -77.73 22.99 33.85
N LEU A 302 -79.00 23.11 34.24
CA LEU A 302 -79.43 22.32 35.40
C LEU A 302 -79.53 20.84 35.01
#